data_AF-A0A1H6KXD9-F1
#
_entry.id   AF-A0A1H6KXD9-F1
#
_cell.length_a   1.000
_cell.length_b   1.000
_cell.length_c   1.000
_cell.angle_alpha   90.00
_cell.angle_beta   90.00
_cell.angle_gamma   90.00
#
_symmetry.space_group_name_H-M   'P 1'
#
loop_
_entity.id
_entity.type
_entity.pdbx_description
1 polymer ?
#
loop_
_entity_poly.entity_id
_entity_poly.type
_entity_poly.pdbx_seq_one_letter_code
_entity_poly.pdbx_strand_id
1 'polypeptide(L)'
;MISPNERRKIGFPLLASTNSEMKKYTDVYSLFAENGYSKDLCEAYADAFLDNVKKPSPFDIIQVAELYDRIHDHKTAFFYLEKLTEKKLGGDERFYFCIEVLTILGKIGNWREAENFRTNNISFLQKHCEKATATMQAQLYIALAITDCAAKNYQPGLKLLKFGYKPQGPKDITLLEIFITAVYIFAKAGDSEGLEGALHNADCCLALFKDFDFSWQSHYYRERIENAANGIL
;
A
#
# COMPACT_ATOMS: atom_id res chain seq x y z
N MET A 1 11.83 22.44 13.51
CA MET A 1 10.44 22.24 13.05
C MET A 1 10.50 21.87 11.58
N ILE A 2 10.07 20.66 11.22
CA ILE A 2 10.00 20.20 9.83
C ILE A 2 8.80 20.90 9.17
N SER A 3 9.05 21.58 8.05
CA SER A 3 8.07 22.40 7.34
C SER A 3 6.96 21.54 6.70
N PRO A 4 5.75 22.09 6.51
CA PRO A 4 4.68 21.41 5.76
C PRO A 4 5.07 20.95 4.35
N ASN A 5 6.07 21.59 3.73
CA ASN A 5 6.58 21.19 2.41
C ASN A 5 7.55 19.99 2.48
N GLU A 6 8.28 19.82 3.58
CA GLU A 6 9.08 18.61 3.83
C GLU A 6 8.17 17.42 4.15
N ARG A 7 7.03 17.68 4.82
CA ARG A 7 5.99 16.67 5.09
C ARG A 7 5.35 16.09 3.81
N ARG A 8 5.18 16.89 2.75
CA ARG A 8 4.64 16.41 1.45
C ARG A 8 5.62 15.57 0.62
N LYS A 9 6.93 15.64 0.90
CA LYS A 9 7.95 14.95 0.10
C LYS A 9 8.13 13.46 0.45
N ILE A 10 7.53 12.99 1.54
CA ILE A 10 7.93 11.74 2.21
C ILE A 10 6.96 10.57 1.96
N GLY A 11 5.89 10.74 1.18
CA GLY A 11 4.96 9.64 0.87
C GLY A 11 4.10 9.17 2.06
N PHE A 12 4.25 9.79 3.23
CA PHE A 12 3.28 9.77 4.33
C PHE A 12 2.32 10.94 4.08
N PRO A 13 1.04 10.75 3.73
CA PRO A 13 0.15 11.85 3.39
C PRO A 13 -0.15 12.71 4.63
N LEU A 14 0.70 13.70 4.88
CA LEU A 14 0.63 14.61 6.03
C LEU A 14 -0.19 15.85 5.65
N LEU A 15 -1.47 15.89 6.05
CA LEU A 15 -2.27 17.12 6.01
C LEU A 15 -2.02 17.98 7.26
N ALA A 16 -2.04 19.30 7.06
CA ALA A 16 -1.77 20.29 8.10
C ALA A 16 -2.92 20.33 9.11
N SER A 17 -2.61 20.24 10.41
CA SER A 17 -3.62 20.36 11.46
C SER A 17 -3.04 20.99 12.74
N THR A 18 -3.91 21.26 13.72
CA THR A 18 -3.74 22.18 14.86
C THR A 18 -2.58 21.83 15.81
N ASN A 19 -2.14 22.74 16.69
CA ASN A 19 -0.95 22.56 17.56
C ASN A 19 -0.94 21.28 18.42
N SER A 20 -2.09 20.81 18.91
CA SER A 20 -2.20 19.56 19.68
C SER A 20 -2.10 18.32 18.81
N GLU A 21 -2.69 18.34 17.63
CA GLU A 21 -2.56 17.29 16.63
C GLU A 21 -1.13 17.26 16.07
N MET A 22 -0.48 18.41 15.88
CA MET A 22 0.93 18.50 15.49
C MET A 22 1.86 17.75 16.45
N LYS A 23 1.57 17.74 17.76
CA LYS A 23 2.37 16.97 18.73
C LYS A 23 2.19 15.47 18.51
N LYS A 24 0.94 14.99 18.42
CA LYS A 24 0.63 13.58 18.11
C LYS A 24 1.33 13.12 16.82
N TYR A 25 1.27 13.94 15.77
CA TYR A 25 1.96 13.66 14.51
C TYR A 25 3.48 13.64 14.65
N THR A 26 4.05 14.52 15.46
CA THR A 26 5.52 14.56 15.67
C THR A 26 6.00 13.30 16.37
N ASP A 27 5.26 12.82 17.37
CA ASP A 27 5.61 11.62 18.13
C ASP A 27 5.53 10.37 17.22
N VAL A 28 4.44 10.21 16.48
CA VAL A 28 4.26 9.12 15.50
C VAL A 28 5.30 9.18 14.37
N TYR A 29 5.58 10.38 13.85
CA TYR A 29 6.59 10.56 12.80
C TYR A 29 8.00 10.22 13.30
N SER A 30 8.33 10.55 14.54
CA SER A 30 9.65 10.23 15.12
C SER A 30 9.84 8.71 15.19
N LEU A 31 8.80 7.97 15.62
CA LEU A 31 8.81 6.51 15.60
C LEU A 31 9.01 5.96 14.18
N PHE A 32 8.31 6.50 13.18
CA PHE A 32 8.48 6.08 11.79
C PHE A 32 9.88 6.40 11.25
N ALA A 33 10.43 7.58 11.56
CA ALA A 33 11.75 7.98 11.09
C ALA A 33 12.86 7.11 11.68
N GLU A 34 12.73 6.72 12.96
CA GLU A 34 13.71 5.92 13.68
C GLU A 34 13.59 4.42 13.35
N ASN A 35 12.37 3.88 13.36
CA ASN A 35 12.13 2.44 13.37
C ASN A 35 11.44 1.91 12.11
N GLY A 36 10.94 2.79 11.23
CA GLY A 36 10.18 2.40 10.05
C GLY A 36 8.82 1.79 10.38
N TYR A 37 8.31 0.95 9.47
CA TYR A 37 7.07 0.23 9.67
C TYR A 37 7.23 -0.81 10.78
N SER A 38 6.46 -0.66 11.84
CA SER A 38 6.51 -1.53 13.03
C SER A 38 5.14 -1.60 13.70
N LYS A 39 4.95 -2.61 14.54
CA LYS A 39 3.73 -2.73 15.34
C LYS A 39 3.56 -1.53 16.28
N ASP A 40 4.64 -1.09 16.91
CA ASP A 40 4.65 0.09 17.79
C ASP A 40 4.20 1.36 17.06
N LEU A 41 4.61 1.54 15.79
CA LEU A 41 4.11 2.66 14.96
C LEU A 41 2.61 2.54 14.70
N CYS A 42 2.11 1.34 14.40
CA CYS A 42 0.70 1.11 14.13
C CYS A 42 -0.17 1.40 15.36
N GLU A 43 0.26 0.92 16.52
CA GLU A 43 -0.42 1.15 17.80
C GLU A 43 -0.37 2.62 18.21
N ALA A 44 0.79 3.28 18.07
CA ALA A 44 0.92 4.72 18.34
C ALA A 44 0.03 5.57 17.42
N TYR A 45 -0.11 5.19 16.13
CA TYR A 45 -1.02 5.86 15.21
C TYR A 45 -2.48 5.65 15.62
N ALA A 46 -2.86 4.42 15.97
CA ALA A 46 -4.21 4.09 16.42
C ALA A 46 -4.60 4.85 17.70
N ASP A 47 -3.73 4.86 18.71
CA ASP A 47 -3.96 5.60 19.96
C ASP A 47 -4.15 7.09 19.72
N ALA A 48 -3.36 7.66 18.80
CA ALA A 48 -3.38 9.08 18.50
C ALA A 48 -4.63 9.53 17.74
N PHE A 49 -5.08 8.75 16.74
CA PHE A 49 -6.06 9.19 15.74
C PHE A 49 -7.37 8.39 15.72
N LEU A 50 -7.41 7.23 16.38
CA LEU A 50 -8.55 6.31 16.34
C LEU A 50 -9.15 6.08 17.73
N ASP A 51 -8.39 5.47 18.64
CA ASP A 51 -8.97 4.88 19.86
C ASP A 51 -9.42 5.95 20.87
N ASN A 52 -8.71 7.08 20.90
CA ASN A 52 -9.05 8.23 21.75
C ASN A 52 -9.88 9.30 21.01
N VAL A 53 -10.46 8.98 19.84
CA VAL A 53 -11.19 9.92 19.00
C VAL A 53 -12.65 9.47 18.84
N LYS A 54 -13.60 10.33 19.24
CA LYS A 54 -15.04 10.01 19.21
C LYS A 54 -15.58 9.66 17.81
N LYS A 55 -15.03 10.29 16.78
CA LYS A 55 -15.38 10.07 15.37
C LYS A 55 -14.10 10.12 14.52
N PRO A 56 -13.37 9.01 14.42
CA PRO A 56 -12.15 8.97 13.63
C PRO A 56 -12.45 9.24 12.15
N SER A 57 -11.54 9.92 11.46
CA SER A 57 -11.71 10.19 10.04
C SER A 57 -11.59 8.89 9.23
N PRO A 58 -12.30 8.74 8.09
CA PRO A 58 -12.10 7.59 7.22
C PRO A 58 -10.66 7.48 6.72
N PHE A 59 -10.03 8.62 6.45
CA PHE A 59 -8.62 8.70 6.07
C PHE A 59 -7.71 8.03 7.11
N ASP A 60 -7.88 8.33 8.41
CA ASP A 60 -7.04 7.75 9.47
C ASP A 60 -7.28 6.24 9.64
N ILE A 61 -8.53 5.78 9.40
CA ILE A 61 -8.86 4.36 9.42
C ILE A 61 -8.18 3.62 8.25
N ILE A 62 -8.16 4.22 7.06
CA ILE A 62 -7.47 3.66 5.90
C ILE A 62 -5.95 3.67 6.15
N GLN A 63 -5.41 4.76 6.69
CA GLN A 63 -3.98 4.90 6.95
C GLN A 63 -3.48 3.86 7.95
N VAL A 64 -4.20 3.59 9.04
CA VAL A 64 -3.78 2.55 9.99
C VAL A 64 -3.84 1.17 9.37
N ALA A 65 -4.83 0.90 8.50
CA ALA A 65 -4.92 -0.37 7.81
C ALA A 65 -3.72 -0.57 6.87
N GLU A 66 -3.32 0.47 6.14
CA GLU A 66 -2.10 0.45 5.33
C GLU A 66 -0.87 0.19 6.22
N LEU A 67 -0.73 0.83 7.38
CA LEU A 67 0.40 0.60 8.28
C LEU A 67 0.50 -0.87 8.74
N TYR A 68 -0.64 -1.48 9.09
CA TYR A 68 -0.68 -2.90 9.44
C TYR A 68 -0.38 -3.81 8.23
N ASP A 69 -0.81 -3.44 7.02
CA ASP A 69 -0.44 -4.15 5.78
C ASP A 69 1.09 -4.19 5.56
N ARG A 70 1.77 -3.06 5.83
CA ARG A 70 3.23 -2.94 5.66
C ARG A 70 4.03 -3.88 6.55
N ILE A 71 3.46 -4.33 7.67
CA ILE A 71 4.07 -5.30 8.59
C ILE A 71 3.45 -6.70 8.49
N HIS A 72 2.72 -6.97 7.41
CA HIS A 72 2.05 -8.24 7.12
C HIS A 72 0.95 -8.66 8.12
N ASP A 73 0.42 -7.75 8.93
CA ASP A 73 -0.73 -8.01 9.80
C ASP A 73 -2.05 -7.71 9.09
N HIS A 74 -2.32 -8.50 8.05
CA HIS A 74 -3.46 -8.33 7.15
C HIS A 74 -4.81 -8.50 7.84
N LYS A 75 -4.86 -9.29 8.92
CA LYS A 75 -6.09 -9.50 9.68
C LYS A 75 -6.45 -8.25 10.48
N THR A 76 -5.48 -7.63 11.14
CA THR A 76 -5.71 -6.37 11.86
C THR A 76 -6.01 -5.24 10.87
N ALA A 77 -5.31 -5.19 9.73
CA ALA A 77 -5.62 -4.24 8.66
C ALA A 77 -7.08 -4.36 8.20
N PHE A 78 -7.56 -5.59 7.92
CA PHE A 78 -8.94 -5.82 7.50
C PHE A 78 -9.96 -5.39 8.57
N PHE A 79 -9.71 -5.70 9.84
CA PHE A 79 -10.57 -5.29 10.95
C PHE A 79 -10.81 -3.78 11.02
N TYR A 80 -9.79 -2.96 10.72
CA TYR A 80 -9.97 -1.51 10.65
C TYR A 80 -10.82 -1.10 9.44
N LEU A 81 -10.60 -1.70 8.26
CA LEU A 81 -11.38 -1.41 7.06
C LEU A 81 -12.86 -1.77 7.21
N GLU A 82 -13.19 -2.83 7.96
CA GLU A 82 -14.58 -3.22 8.24
C GLU A 82 -15.39 -2.09 8.92
N LYS A 83 -14.72 -1.20 9.67
CA LYS A 83 -15.34 -0.02 10.31
C LYS A 83 -15.85 1.02 9.30
N LEU A 84 -15.52 0.89 8.02
CA LEU A 84 -15.91 1.81 6.94
C LEU A 84 -16.98 1.24 5.99
N THR A 85 -17.28 -0.06 6.04
CA THR A 85 -18.16 -0.75 5.06
C THR A 85 -19.55 -0.12 4.93
N GLU A 86 -20.11 0.38 6.02
CA GLU A 86 -21.45 1.00 6.04
C GLU A 86 -21.41 2.55 6.01
N LYS A 87 -20.21 3.14 5.92
CA LYS A 87 -20.05 4.59 5.96
C LYS A 87 -20.12 5.19 4.55
N LYS A 88 -20.72 6.38 4.48
CA LYS A 88 -20.67 7.20 3.25
C LYS A 88 -19.31 7.88 3.15
N LEU A 89 -18.52 7.49 2.17
CA LEU A 89 -17.18 8.02 1.90
C LEU A 89 -17.19 9.03 0.75
N GLY A 90 -16.27 10.00 0.79
CA GLY A 90 -15.98 10.89 -0.34
C GLY A 90 -15.37 10.13 -1.53
N GLY A 91 -15.23 10.77 -2.69
CA GLY A 91 -14.71 10.13 -3.91
C GLY A 91 -13.32 9.53 -3.73
N ASP A 92 -12.33 10.34 -3.35
CA ASP A 92 -10.96 9.86 -3.16
C ASP A 92 -10.83 8.90 -1.97
N GLU A 93 -11.49 9.18 -0.85
CA GLU A 93 -11.52 8.28 0.32
C GLU A 93 -12.10 6.91 -0.05
N ARG A 94 -13.20 6.88 -0.82
CA ARG A 94 -13.80 5.64 -1.30
C ARG A 94 -12.86 4.90 -2.24
N PHE A 95 -12.11 5.61 -3.07
CA PHE A 95 -11.15 5.02 -3.99
C PHE A 95 -10.01 4.33 -3.23
N TYR A 96 -9.39 5.01 -2.27
CA TYR A 96 -8.36 4.42 -1.41
C TYR A 96 -8.90 3.27 -0.56
N PHE A 97 -10.10 3.42 0.01
CA PHE A 97 -10.76 2.33 0.71
C PHE A 97 -10.92 1.08 -0.17
N CYS A 98 -11.37 1.25 -1.42
CA CYS A 98 -11.50 0.13 -2.34
C CYS A 98 -10.16 -0.53 -2.66
N ILE A 99 -9.09 0.25 -2.84
CA ILE A 99 -7.73 -0.27 -3.08
C ILE A 99 -7.26 -1.10 -1.89
N GLU A 100 -7.38 -0.58 -0.67
CA GLU A 100 -6.92 -1.27 0.53
C GLU A 100 -7.73 -2.55 0.78
N VAL A 101 -9.07 -2.51 0.64
CA VAL A 101 -9.91 -3.70 0.79
C VAL A 101 -9.53 -4.79 -0.21
N LEU A 102 -9.34 -4.44 -1.49
CA LEU A 102 -8.94 -5.40 -2.52
C LEU A 102 -7.55 -5.99 -2.24
N THR A 103 -6.59 -5.15 -1.85
CA THR A 103 -5.24 -5.56 -1.49
C THR A 103 -5.26 -6.56 -0.34
N ILE A 104 -5.91 -6.21 0.77
CA ILE A 104 -5.96 -7.04 1.97
C ILE A 104 -6.71 -8.35 1.73
N LEU A 105 -7.89 -8.31 1.10
CA LEU A 105 -8.66 -9.53 0.79
C LEU A 105 -7.85 -10.47 -0.12
N GLY A 106 -7.11 -9.93 -1.09
CA GLY A 106 -6.21 -10.70 -1.92
C GLY A 106 -5.06 -11.33 -1.13
N LYS A 107 -4.39 -10.58 -0.25
CA LYS A 107 -3.25 -11.08 0.55
C LYS A 107 -3.65 -12.13 1.59
N ILE A 108 -4.85 -12.05 2.18
CA ILE A 108 -5.36 -13.10 3.09
C ILE A 108 -5.93 -14.33 2.35
N GLY A 109 -6.00 -14.29 1.01
CA GLY A 109 -6.50 -15.40 0.19
C GLY A 109 -8.02 -15.45 0.03
N ASN A 110 -8.76 -14.44 0.47
CA ASN A 110 -10.21 -14.32 0.34
C ASN A 110 -10.60 -13.78 -1.05
N TRP A 111 -10.19 -14.49 -2.09
CA TRP A 111 -10.30 -14.03 -3.48
C TRP A 111 -11.75 -13.92 -3.95
N ARG A 112 -12.68 -14.74 -3.43
CA ARG A 112 -14.11 -14.66 -3.79
C ARG A 112 -14.75 -13.38 -3.28
N GLU A 113 -14.46 -13.04 -2.03
CA GLU A 113 -14.90 -11.80 -1.40
C GLU A 113 -14.30 -10.60 -2.13
N ALA A 114 -13.03 -10.66 -2.51
CA ALA A 114 -12.37 -9.63 -3.31
C ALA A 114 -13.04 -9.45 -4.68
N GLU A 115 -13.35 -10.54 -5.40
CA GLU A 115 -14.03 -10.49 -6.70
C GLU A 115 -15.46 -9.93 -6.59
N ASN A 116 -16.20 -10.34 -5.56
CA ASN A 116 -17.53 -9.79 -5.28
C ASN A 116 -17.45 -8.29 -4.97
N PHE A 117 -16.50 -7.89 -4.12
CA PHE A 117 -16.27 -6.48 -3.78
C PHE A 117 -15.87 -5.65 -5.01
N ARG A 118 -14.95 -6.17 -5.85
CA ARG A 118 -14.57 -5.56 -7.14
C ARG A 118 -15.78 -5.37 -8.03
N THR A 119 -16.61 -6.40 -8.18
CA THR A 119 -17.79 -6.38 -9.06
C THR A 119 -18.81 -5.35 -8.58
N ASN A 120 -19.07 -5.30 -7.27
CA ASN A 120 -20.00 -4.33 -6.68
C ASN A 120 -19.53 -2.87 -6.81
N ASN A 121 -18.22 -2.64 -6.98
CA ASN A 121 -17.64 -1.30 -7.07
C ASN A 121 -17.10 -0.95 -8.47
N ILE A 122 -17.27 -1.82 -9.48
CA ILE A 122 -16.58 -1.69 -10.77
C ILE A 122 -16.88 -0.38 -11.50
N SER A 123 -18.14 0.04 -11.54
CA SER A 123 -18.56 1.28 -12.22
C SER A 123 -17.95 2.52 -11.57
N PHE A 124 -17.79 2.51 -10.25
CA PHE A 124 -17.14 3.58 -9.52
C PHE A 124 -15.63 3.57 -9.78
N LEU A 125 -14.98 2.41 -9.63
CA LEU A 125 -13.53 2.25 -9.81
C LEU A 125 -13.10 2.67 -11.21
N GLN A 126 -13.79 2.22 -12.26
CA GLN A 126 -13.48 2.58 -13.65
C GLN A 126 -13.57 4.09 -13.88
N LYS A 127 -14.70 4.70 -13.49
CA LYS A 127 -14.94 6.14 -13.68
C LYS A 127 -13.97 7.02 -12.89
N HIS A 128 -13.60 6.61 -11.67
CA HIS A 128 -12.65 7.36 -10.85
C HIS A 128 -11.21 7.20 -11.37
N CYS A 129 -10.85 5.99 -11.80
CA CYS A 129 -9.54 5.66 -12.35
C CYS A 129 -9.19 6.50 -13.60
N GLU A 130 -10.17 6.84 -14.45
CA GLU A 130 -9.97 7.72 -15.62
C GLU A 130 -9.43 9.11 -15.27
N LYS A 131 -9.70 9.60 -14.05
CA LYS A 131 -9.28 10.91 -13.56
C LYS A 131 -8.17 10.82 -12.51
N ALA A 132 -7.80 9.62 -12.13
CA ALA A 132 -6.80 9.36 -11.11
C ALA A 132 -5.39 9.63 -11.65
N THR A 133 -4.46 9.96 -10.75
CA THR A 133 -3.04 10.10 -11.10
C THR A 133 -2.45 8.75 -11.51
N ALA A 134 -1.34 8.74 -12.26
CA ALA A 134 -0.67 7.50 -12.64
C ALA A 134 -0.32 6.62 -11.43
N THR A 135 0.06 7.22 -10.31
CA THR A 135 0.32 6.51 -9.05
C THR A 135 -0.93 5.85 -8.47
N MET A 136 -2.06 6.57 -8.44
CA MET A 136 -3.33 6.01 -7.97
C MET A 136 -3.83 4.88 -8.89
N GLN A 137 -3.62 5.00 -10.20
CA GLN A 137 -3.91 3.92 -11.15
C GLN A 137 -3.02 2.69 -10.89
N ALA A 138 -1.72 2.91 -10.65
CA ALA A 138 -0.78 1.84 -10.29
C ALA A 138 -1.24 1.09 -9.03
N GLN A 139 -1.63 1.82 -7.98
CA GLN A 139 -2.11 1.23 -6.73
C GLN A 139 -3.36 0.35 -6.95
N LEU A 140 -4.32 0.82 -7.75
CA LEU A 140 -5.49 0.02 -8.13
C LEU A 140 -5.08 -1.25 -8.90
N TYR A 141 -4.18 -1.12 -9.88
CA TYR A 141 -3.74 -2.27 -10.67
C TYR A 141 -2.91 -3.28 -9.87
N ILE A 142 -2.12 -2.83 -8.90
CA ILE A 142 -1.45 -3.71 -7.93
C ILE A 142 -2.50 -4.47 -7.11
N ALA A 143 -3.48 -3.77 -6.52
CA ALA A 143 -4.54 -4.40 -5.72
C ALA A 143 -5.34 -5.45 -6.52
N LEU A 144 -5.66 -5.14 -7.78
CA LEU A 144 -6.33 -6.05 -8.69
C LEU A 144 -5.43 -7.23 -9.09
N ALA A 145 -4.14 -7.01 -9.32
CA ALA A 145 -3.19 -8.07 -9.64
C ALA A 145 -3.01 -9.05 -8.48
N ILE A 146 -2.98 -8.55 -7.24
CA ILE A 146 -2.95 -9.38 -6.03
C ILE A 146 -4.25 -10.19 -5.90
N THR A 147 -5.40 -9.57 -6.17
CA THR A 147 -6.70 -10.27 -6.20
C THR A 147 -6.72 -11.40 -7.23
N ASP A 148 -6.29 -11.12 -8.46
CA ASP A 148 -6.21 -12.12 -9.53
C ASP A 148 -5.20 -13.23 -9.18
N CYS A 149 -4.07 -12.88 -8.57
CA CYS A 149 -3.09 -13.86 -8.08
C CYS A 149 -3.67 -14.80 -7.02
N ALA A 150 -4.45 -14.27 -6.06
CA ALA A 150 -5.13 -15.08 -5.06
C ALA A 150 -6.15 -16.05 -5.68
N ALA A 151 -6.80 -15.64 -6.77
CA ALA A 151 -7.68 -16.48 -7.60
C ALA A 151 -6.91 -17.43 -8.56
N LYS A 152 -5.57 -17.46 -8.50
CA LYS A 152 -4.68 -18.21 -9.42
C LYS A 152 -4.73 -17.76 -10.89
N ASN A 153 -5.25 -16.57 -11.15
CA ASN A 153 -5.26 -15.91 -12.45
C ASN A 153 -3.95 -15.13 -12.67
N TYR A 154 -2.81 -15.83 -12.64
CA TYR A 154 -1.49 -15.20 -12.63
C TYR A 154 -1.20 -14.35 -13.88
N GLN A 155 -1.52 -14.86 -15.08
CA GLN A 155 -1.27 -14.13 -16.33
C GLN A 155 -2.12 -12.86 -16.46
N PRO A 156 -3.44 -12.89 -16.17
CA PRO A 156 -4.23 -11.67 -16.00
C PRO A 156 -3.62 -10.67 -14.99
N GLY A 157 -3.21 -11.15 -13.82
CA GLY A 157 -2.57 -10.32 -12.80
C GLY A 157 -1.28 -9.64 -13.30
N LEU A 158 -0.38 -10.39 -13.94
CA LEU A 158 0.84 -9.86 -14.54
C LEU A 158 0.56 -8.85 -15.66
N LYS A 159 -0.54 -9.02 -16.41
CA LYS A 159 -0.94 -8.09 -17.47
C LYS A 159 -1.34 -6.73 -16.90
N LEU A 160 -2.00 -6.69 -15.73
CA LEU A 160 -2.36 -5.44 -15.05
C LEU A 160 -1.13 -4.61 -14.68
N LEU A 161 -0.04 -5.27 -14.31
CA LEU A 161 1.23 -4.61 -13.97
C LEU A 161 1.94 -3.99 -15.20
N LYS A 162 1.54 -4.36 -16.42
CA LYS A 162 2.12 -3.88 -17.69
C LYS A 162 1.30 -2.74 -18.33
N PHE A 163 0.67 -1.88 -17.53
CA PHE A 163 -0.21 -0.82 -18.02
C PHE A 163 0.51 0.44 -18.54
N GLY A 164 1.85 0.41 -18.64
CA GLY A 164 2.64 1.52 -19.18
C GLY A 164 2.99 2.61 -18.16
N TYR A 165 3.05 2.27 -16.87
CA TYR A 165 3.54 3.17 -15.83
C TYR A 165 4.93 3.71 -16.19
N LYS A 166 5.09 5.04 -16.13
CA LYS A 166 6.39 5.70 -16.35
C LYS A 166 6.97 6.11 -15.00
N PRO A 167 8.29 5.98 -14.78
CA PRO A 167 8.92 6.47 -13.57
C PRO A 167 8.60 7.95 -13.34
N GLN A 168 8.15 8.30 -12.13
CA GLN A 168 7.79 9.64 -11.70
C GLN A 168 8.95 10.39 -11.04
N GLY A 169 10.10 9.73 -10.86
CA GLY A 169 11.29 10.34 -10.27
C GLY A 169 12.42 9.33 -10.02
N PRO A 170 13.52 9.78 -9.40
CA PRO A 170 14.68 8.94 -9.12
C PRO A 170 14.45 7.93 -7.98
N LYS A 171 13.42 8.14 -7.15
CA LYS A 171 13.02 7.25 -6.05
C LYS A 171 11.53 6.91 -6.17
N ASP A 172 11.17 6.21 -7.24
CA ASP A 172 9.78 5.86 -7.51
C ASP A 172 9.40 4.57 -6.78
N ILE A 173 8.94 4.72 -5.54
CA ILE A 173 8.49 3.60 -4.70
C ILE A 173 7.30 2.87 -5.37
N THR A 174 6.43 3.57 -6.09
CA THR A 174 5.30 2.94 -6.76
C THR A 174 5.77 1.98 -7.86
N LEU A 175 6.78 2.38 -8.64
CA LEU A 175 7.41 1.49 -9.61
C LEU A 175 8.03 0.26 -8.94
N LEU A 176 8.71 0.46 -7.80
CA LEU A 176 9.29 -0.65 -7.03
C LEU A 176 8.22 -1.62 -6.52
N GLU A 177 7.09 -1.13 -6.02
CA GLU A 177 5.96 -1.97 -5.60
C GLU A 177 5.33 -2.74 -6.76
N ILE A 178 5.31 -2.18 -7.98
CA ILE A 178 4.90 -2.93 -9.20
C ILE A 178 5.83 -4.13 -9.40
N PHE A 179 7.16 -3.92 -9.30
CA PHE A 179 8.12 -5.00 -9.46
C PHE A 179 8.06 -6.05 -8.34
N ILE A 180 7.94 -5.63 -7.08
CA ILE A 180 7.76 -6.53 -5.94
C ILE A 180 6.48 -7.37 -6.12
N THR A 181 5.39 -6.76 -6.59
CA THR A 181 4.15 -7.48 -6.89
C THR A 181 4.35 -8.50 -8.01
N ALA A 182 5.12 -8.17 -9.05
CA ALA A 182 5.45 -9.13 -10.12
C ALA A 182 6.26 -10.32 -9.59
N VAL A 183 7.29 -10.07 -8.75
CA VAL A 183 8.07 -11.12 -8.06
C VAL A 183 7.13 -12.06 -7.31
N TYR A 184 6.21 -11.49 -6.50
CA TYR A 184 5.23 -12.28 -5.76
C TYR A 184 4.36 -13.16 -6.67
N ILE A 185 3.83 -12.61 -7.77
CA ILE A 185 2.96 -13.39 -8.67
C ILE A 185 3.73 -14.54 -9.31
N PHE A 186 4.97 -14.33 -9.77
CA PHE A 186 5.79 -15.41 -10.32
C PHE A 186 6.13 -16.49 -9.28
N ALA A 187 6.45 -16.09 -8.04
CA ALA A 187 6.65 -17.02 -6.94
C ALA A 187 5.40 -17.88 -6.67
N LYS A 188 4.21 -17.27 -6.60
CA LYS A 188 2.94 -18.00 -6.42
C LYS A 188 2.57 -18.88 -7.60
N ALA A 189 2.98 -18.51 -8.82
CA ALA A 189 2.76 -19.30 -10.02
C ALA A 189 3.70 -20.52 -10.12
N GLY A 190 4.81 -20.55 -9.37
CA GLY A 190 5.84 -21.58 -9.48
C GLY A 190 6.65 -21.49 -10.78
N ASP A 191 6.70 -20.31 -11.39
CA ASP A 191 7.46 -20.03 -12.62
C ASP A 191 8.85 -19.51 -12.27
N SER A 192 9.83 -20.42 -12.23
CA SER A 192 11.19 -20.13 -11.79
C SER A 192 11.95 -19.19 -12.74
N GLU A 193 11.73 -19.31 -14.05
CA GLU A 193 12.38 -18.45 -15.05
C GLU A 193 11.81 -17.02 -14.98
N GLY A 194 10.48 -16.91 -14.91
CA GLY A 194 9.82 -15.62 -14.70
C GLY A 194 10.21 -14.96 -13.38
N LEU A 195 10.36 -15.74 -12.31
CA LEU A 195 10.78 -15.25 -11.00
C LEU A 195 12.20 -14.68 -11.02
N GLU A 196 13.17 -15.37 -11.65
CA GLU A 196 14.55 -14.88 -11.77
C GLU A 196 14.60 -13.53 -12.49
N GLY A 197 13.88 -13.40 -13.61
CA GLY A 197 13.78 -12.14 -14.34
C GLY A 197 13.10 -11.03 -13.52
N ALA A 198 12.06 -11.35 -12.76
CA ALA A 198 11.35 -10.38 -11.92
C ALA A 198 12.23 -9.90 -10.75
N LEU A 199 12.98 -10.80 -10.10
CA LEU A 199 13.93 -10.49 -9.05
C LEU A 199 15.01 -9.53 -9.55
N HIS A 200 15.62 -9.85 -10.68
CA HIS A 200 16.64 -8.99 -11.29
C HIS A 200 16.11 -7.58 -11.55
N ASN A 201 14.87 -7.45 -12.05
CA ASN A 201 14.25 -6.15 -12.30
C ASN A 201 13.95 -5.37 -11.01
N ALA A 202 13.45 -6.03 -9.96
CA ALA A 202 13.18 -5.41 -8.67
C ALA A 202 14.47 -4.90 -8.00
N ASP A 203 15.53 -5.72 -8.00
CA ASP A 203 16.83 -5.35 -7.45
C ASP A 203 17.49 -4.22 -8.25
N CYS A 204 17.45 -4.27 -9.58
CA CYS A 204 17.92 -3.18 -10.42
C CYS A 204 17.17 -1.87 -10.14
N CYS A 205 15.84 -1.94 -9.98
CA CYS A 205 15.04 -0.77 -9.64
C CYS A 205 15.45 -0.19 -8.28
N LEU A 206 15.60 -1.04 -7.25
CA LEU A 206 16.01 -0.62 -5.92
C LEU A 206 17.42 0.00 -5.92
N ALA A 207 18.34 -0.54 -6.71
CA ALA A 207 19.71 -0.04 -6.84
C ALA A 207 19.80 1.37 -7.45
N LEU A 208 18.77 1.82 -8.16
CA LEU A 208 18.70 3.19 -8.69
C LEU A 208 18.42 4.24 -7.61
N PHE A 209 17.96 3.82 -6.42
CA PHE A 209 17.64 4.74 -5.32
C PHE A 209 18.94 5.15 -4.63
N LYS A 210 19.55 6.23 -5.12
CA LYS A 210 20.89 6.70 -4.69
C LYS A 210 21.00 7.02 -3.21
N ASP A 211 19.93 7.57 -2.64
CA ASP A 211 19.82 7.88 -1.21
C ASP A 211 18.43 7.49 -0.76
N PHE A 212 18.29 6.98 0.46
CA PHE A 212 16.97 6.82 1.10
C PHE A 212 16.70 8.01 2.02
N ASP A 213 15.43 8.34 2.20
CA ASP A 213 15.04 9.42 3.11
C ASP A 213 15.20 8.97 4.57
N PHE A 214 15.13 7.66 4.82
CA PHE A 214 15.40 7.05 6.12
C PHE A 214 16.35 5.85 6.00
N SER A 215 17.16 5.62 7.02
CA SER A 215 18.16 4.54 7.07
C SER A 215 17.54 3.15 6.92
N TRP A 216 16.31 2.95 7.41
CA TRP A 216 15.63 1.65 7.38
C TRP A 216 15.08 1.28 5.99
N GLN A 217 14.81 2.24 5.11
CA GLN A 217 14.08 2.00 3.85
C GLN A 217 14.80 1.01 2.93
N SER A 218 16.13 1.12 2.82
CA SER A 218 16.90 0.21 1.97
C SER A 218 16.75 -1.24 2.41
N HIS A 219 16.87 -1.47 3.72
CA HIS A 219 16.74 -2.80 4.29
C HIS A 219 15.31 -3.33 4.14
N TYR A 220 14.31 -2.51 4.49
CA TYR A 220 12.90 -2.85 4.37
C TYR A 220 12.52 -3.30 2.95
N TYR A 221 12.91 -2.54 1.91
CA TYR A 221 12.55 -2.93 0.54
C TYR A 221 13.30 -4.17 0.03
N ARG A 222 14.53 -4.43 0.50
CA ARG A 222 15.21 -5.70 0.20
C ARG A 222 14.49 -6.89 0.82
N GLU A 223 14.11 -6.76 2.08
CA GLU A 223 13.33 -7.78 2.78
C GLU A 223 11.97 -8.00 2.10
N ARG A 224 11.31 -6.94 1.63
CA ARG A 224 10.05 -7.04 0.86
C ARG A 224 10.22 -7.82 -0.45
N ILE A 225 11.32 -7.62 -1.19
CA ILE A 225 11.63 -8.39 -2.40
C ILE A 225 11.84 -9.87 -2.06
N GLU A 226 12.62 -10.15 -1.01
CA GLU A 226 12.88 -11.51 -0.53
C GLU A 226 11.60 -12.22 -0.06
N ASN A 227 10.78 -11.54 0.73
CA ASN A 227 9.47 -12.04 1.17
C ASN A 227 8.57 -12.33 -0.02
N ALA A 228 8.51 -11.43 -1.00
CA ALA A 228 7.73 -11.64 -2.22
C ALA A 228 8.18 -12.89 -2.99
N ALA A 229 9.49 -13.13 -3.09
CA ALA A 229 10.06 -14.33 -3.72
C ALA A 229 9.69 -15.62 -2.97
N ASN A 230 9.50 -15.53 -1.66
CA ASN A 230 8.99 -16.61 -0.80
C ASN A 230 7.45 -16.69 -0.79
N GLY A 231 6.76 -15.90 -1.60
CA GLY A 231 5.30 -15.90 -1.70
C GLY A 231 4.61 -15.23 -0.51
N ILE A 232 5.25 -14.24 0.11
CA ILE A 232 4.75 -13.42 1.21
C ILE A 232 4.70 -11.96 0.75
N LEU A 233 3.56 -11.29 0.89
CA LEU A 233 3.36 -9.88 0.47
C LEU A 233 2.62 -9.07 1.53
#